data_AF-A0A9E5YZ79-F1
#
_entry.id   AF-A0A9E5YZ79-F1
#
_cell.length_a   1.000
_cell.length_b   1.000
_cell.length_c   1.000
_cell.angle_alpha   90.00
_cell.angle_beta   90.00
_cell.angle_gamma   90.00
#
_symmetry.space_group_name_H-M   'P 1'
#
loop_
_entity.id
_entity.type
_entity.pdbx_description
1 polymer ?
#
loop_
_entity_poly.entity_id
_entity_poly.type
_entity_poly.pdbx_seq_one_letter_code
_entity_poly.pdbx_strand_id
1 'polypeptide(L)'
;MTSIIFFGLLIGMQHALEADHIAAVSSMVTREKTLRGMIRHGVFWGVGHAVTLMVFAGAVLVFGLVISDALAGWLEMAVGVMLVGLGGHVVYRLIKERIHFHTHRHPDGDMHFHAHSHEGDPLRHDNSSHDHQHVKRVPVRTLLVGMMHGLAGSAALVVLAVSTVGDPVIGVIYVALFGMGSILGMAILSAIVAVPLGLSARFLTWANCGLQGGIGVFTIGLGAVGITHSAQAIGF
;
A
#
# COMPACT_ATOMS: atom_id res chain seq x y z
N MET A 1 -21.97 -11.79 -20.73
CA MET A 1 -21.46 -12.43 -19.50
C MET A 1 -19.93 -12.50 -19.49
N THR A 2 -19.29 -13.17 -20.45
CA THR A 2 -17.81 -13.25 -20.56
C THR A 2 -17.12 -11.89 -20.63
N SER A 3 -17.64 -10.93 -21.40
CA SER A 3 -17.06 -9.58 -21.49
C SER A 3 -17.09 -8.85 -20.15
N ILE A 4 -18.18 -8.96 -19.39
CA ILE A 4 -18.33 -8.33 -18.06
C ILE A 4 -17.29 -8.90 -17.09
N ILE A 5 -17.05 -10.21 -17.14
CA ILE A 5 -16.06 -10.86 -16.28
C ILE A 5 -14.65 -10.37 -16.59
N PHE A 6 -14.31 -10.34 -17.88
CA PHE A 6 -13.01 -9.89 -18.32
C PHE A 6 -12.76 -8.42 -18.00
N PHE A 7 -13.73 -7.54 -18.29
CA PHE A 7 -13.61 -6.11 -18.00
C PHE A 7 -13.57 -5.82 -16.50
N GLY A 8 -14.43 -6.43 -15.67
CA GLY A 8 -14.41 -6.23 -14.23
C GLY A 8 -13.07 -6.62 -13.62
N LEU A 9 -12.53 -7.79 -13.99
CA LEU A 9 -11.24 -8.25 -13.51
C LEU A 9 -10.09 -7.36 -13.97
N LEU A 10 -10.03 -7.03 -15.27
CA LEU A 10 -8.94 -6.21 -15.81
C LEU A 10 -8.95 -4.78 -15.28
N ILE A 11 -10.12 -4.15 -15.21
CA ILE A 11 -10.25 -2.80 -14.66
C ILE A 11 -9.89 -2.83 -13.17
N GLY A 12 -10.31 -3.86 -12.42
CA GLY A 12 -9.87 -4.05 -11.04
C GLY A 12 -8.36 -4.20 -10.89
N MET A 13 -7.69 -4.91 -11.80
CA MET A 13 -6.23 -5.02 -11.82
C MET A 13 -5.54 -3.69 -12.19
N GLN A 14 -6.08 -2.97 -13.18
CA GLN A 14 -5.58 -1.65 -13.59
C GLN A 14 -5.71 -0.64 -12.45
N HIS A 15 -6.81 -0.71 -11.69
CA HIS A 15 -7.06 0.14 -10.52
C HIS A 15 -5.94 0.06 -9.49
N ALA A 16 -5.36 -1.12 -9.29
CA ALA A 16 -4.23 -1.27 -8.39
C ALA A 16 -2.97 -0.49 -8.82
N LEU A 17 -2.89 -0.05 -10.08
CA LEU A 17 -1.78 0.74 -10.64
C LEU A 17 -1.97 2.25 -10.49
N GLU A 18 -3.04 2.70 -9.82
CA GLU A 18 -3.24 4.10 -9.52
C GLU A 18 -2.12 4.65 -8.61
N ALA A 19 -1.87 5.95 -8.72
CA ALA A 19 -0.70 6.58 -8.11
C ALA A 19 -0.69 6.48 -6.58
N ASP A 20 -1.85 6.61 -5.95
CA ASP A 20 -2.07 6.44 -4.51
C ASP A 20 -1.79 5.00 -4.05
N HIS A 21 -2.25 4.01 -4.81
CA HIS A 21 -2.04 2.60 -4.59
C HIS A 21 -0.56 2.23 -4.70
N ILE A 22 0.13 2.71 -5.75
CA ILE A 22 1.57 2.55 -5.92
C ILE A 22 2.33 3.19 -4.75
N ALA A 23 1.98 4.41 -4.34
CA ALA A 23 2.65 5.10 -3.25
C ALA A 23 2.43 4.41 -1.89
N ALA A 24 1.20 3.97 -1.60
CA ALA A 24 0.86 3.25 -0.39
C ALA A 24 1.60 1.90 -0.31
N VAL A 25 1.59 1.10 -1.38
CA VAL A 25 2.26 -0.19 -1.38
C VAL A 25 3.76 -0.03 -1.25
N SER A 26 4.35 0.93 -1.99
CA SER A 26 5.78 1.19 -1.98
C SER A 26 6.26 1.61 -0.59
N SER A 27 5.51 2.48 0.10
CA SER A 27 5.83 2.92 1.46
C SER A 27 5.70 1.78 2.49
N MET A 28 4.69 0.93 2.38
CA MET A 28 4.47 -0.21 3.28
C MET A 28 5.54 -1.30 3.13
N VAL A 29 5.91 -1.65 1.90
CA VAL A 29 6.85 -2.76 1.65
C VAL A 29 8.31 -2.39 1.92
N THR A 30 8.63 -1.11 2.15
CA THR A 30 10.00 -0.67 2.50
C THR A 30 10.61 -1.37 3.74
N ARG A 31 9.79 -1.95 4.62
CA ARG A 31 10.24 -2.69 5.81
C ARG A 31 10.41 -4.20 5.61
N GLU A 32 9.81 -4.75 4.57
CA GLU A 32 9.72 -6.20 4.41
C GLU A 32 10.95 -6.76 3.69
N LYS A 33 11.64 -7.69 4.34
CA LYS A 33 12.87 -8.30 3.80
C LYS A 33 12.59 -9.51 2.91
N THR A 34 11.37 -10.03 2.92
CA THR A 34 11.01 -11.28 2.24
C THR A 34 9.92 -11.04 1.21
N LEU A 35 10.08 -11.64 0.02
CA LEU A 35 9.09 -11.58 -1.05
C LEU A 35 7.72 -12.11 -0.59
N ARG A 36 7.72 -13.19 0.20
CA ARG A 36 6.50 -13.76 0.79
C ARG A 36 5.80 -12.78 1.74
N GLY A 37 6.57 -12.03 2.54
CA GLY A 37 6.04 -10.97 3.41
C GLY A 37 5.39 -9.88 2.58
N MET A 38 6.08 -9.36 1.56
CA MET A 38 5.58 -8.30 0.68
C MET A 38 4.30 -8.68 -0.06
N ILE A 39 4.25 -9.87 -0.68
CA ILE A 39 3.05 -10.38 -1.35
C ILE A 39 1.90 -10.55 -0.35
N ARG A 40 2.19 -11.07 0.85
CA ARG A 40 1.19 -11.22 1.90
C ARG A 40 0.60 -9.87 2.29
N HIS A 41 1.42 -8.83 2.45
CA HIS A 41 0.93 -7.47 2.67
C HIS A 41 0.03 -6.99 1.52
N GLY A 42 0.44 -7.20 0.26
CA GLY A 42 -0.38 -6.91 -0.92
C GLY A 42 -1.74 -7.59 -0.91
N VAL A 43 -1.80 -8.87 -0.56
CA VAL A 43 -3.06 -9.63 -0.48
C VAL A 43 -3.95 -9.11 0.65
N PHE A 44 -3.43 -8.90 1.86
CA PHE A 44 -4.25 -8.41 2.98
C PHE A 44 -4.74 -6.97 2.76
N TRP A 45 -3.93 -6.15 2.08
CA TRP A 45 -4.32 -4.82 1.63
C TRP A 45 -5.47 -4.90 0.63
N GLY A 46 -5.32 -5.71 -0.43
CA GLY A 46 -6.36 -5.93 -1.43
C GLY A 46 -7.65 -6.52 -0.87
N VAL A 47 -7.55 -7.42 0.12
CA VAL A 47 -8.73 -7.96 0.81
C VAL A 47 -9.46 -6.86 1.57
N GLY A 48 -8.74 -6.02 2.32
CA GLY A 48 -9.36 -4.88 3.01
C GLY A 48 -10.11 -3.96 2.04
N HIS A 49 -9.46 -3.63 0.92
CA HIS A 49 -10.01 -2.80 -0.15
C HIS A 49 -11.27 -3.42 -0.79
N ALA A 50 -11.19 -4.68 -1.23
CA ALA A 50 -12.29 -5.40 -1.85
C ALA A 50 -13.50 -5.57 -0.92
N VAL A 51 -13.26 -5.80 0.38
CA VAL A 51 -14.34 -5.91 1.38
C VAL A 51 -15.06 -4.58 1.51
N THR A 52 -14.34 -3.46 1.65
CA THR A 52 -14.99 -2.14 1.73
C THR A 52 -15.75 -1.77 0.47
N LEU A 53 -15.18 -2.07 -0.71
CA LEU A 53 -15.89 -1.89 -1.98
C LEU A 53 -17.18 -2.70 -2.03
N MET A 54 -17.10 -3.99 -1.69
CA MET A 54 -18.27 -4.87 -1.70
C MET A 54 -19.37 -4.35 -0.76
N VAL A 55 -19.00 -3.91 0.44
CA VAL A 55 -19.97 -3.40 1.41
C VAL A 55 -20.57 -2.07 0.96
N PHE A 56 -19.74 -1.09 0.58
CA PHE A 56 -20.23 0.26 0.27
C PHE A 56 -20.84 0.37 -1.12
N ALA A 57 -20.12 -0.06 -2.17
CA ALA A 57 -20.66 -0.05 -3.53
C ALA A 57 -21.83 -1.02 -3.66
N GLY A 58 -21.75 -2.20 -3.03
CA GLY A 58 -22.87 -3.15 -3.00
C GLY A 58 -24.11 -2.58 -2.30
N ALA A 59 -23.95 -1.91 -1.14
CA ALA A 59 -25.06 -1.24 -0.48
C ALA A 59 -25.67 -0.12 -1.34
N VAL A 60 -24.83 0.70 -1.98
CA VAL A 60 -25.27 1.75 -2.91
C VAL A 60 -26.10 1.18 -4.05
N LEU A 61 -25.65 0.09 -4.67
CA LEU A 61 -26.34 -0.54 -5.80
C LEU A 61 -27.65 -1.22 -5.40
N VAL A 62 -27.69 -1.89 -4.24
CA VAL A 62 -28.87 -2.62 -3.77
C VAL A 62 -29.94 -1.70 -3.19
N PHE A 63 -29.53 -0.69 -2.42
CA PHE A 63 -30.45 0.23 -1.73
C PHE A 63 -30.68 1.53 -2.50
N GLY A 64 -30.02 1.74 -3.65
CA GLY A 64 -30.15 2.97 -4.44
C GLY A 64 -29.66 4.22 -3.70
N LEU A 65 -28.66 4.08 -2.83
CA LEU A 65 -28.14 5.20 -2.05
C LEU A 65 -27.35 6.15 -2.96
N VAL A 66 -27.41 7.45 -2.67
CA VAL A 66 -26.59 8.46 -3.35
C VAL A 66 -25.45 8.85 -2.42
N ILE A 67 -24.21 8.66 -2.88
CA ILE A 67 -23.04 9.19 -2.18
C ILE A 67 -22.99 10.70 -2.44
N SER A 68 -23.12 11.50 -1.39
CA SER A 68 -22.94 12.96 -1.52
C SER A 68 -21.49 13.30 -1.85
N ASP A 69 -21.27 14.31 -2.70
CA ASP A 69 -19.94 14.81 -3.06
C ASP A 69 -19.11 15.20 -1.83
N ALA A 70 -19.76 15.77 -0.81
CA ALA A 70 -19.11 16.10 0.46
C ALA A 70 -18.54 14.86 1.16
N LEU A 71 -19.31 13.78 1.26
CA LEU A 71 -18.84 12.51 1.83
C LEU A 71 -17.67 11.96 1.02
N ALA A 72 -17.78 11.91 -0.31
CA ALA A 72 -16.68 11.45 -1.17
C ALA A 72 -15.40 12.27 -0.93
N GLY A 73 -15.51 13.61 -0.88
CA GLY A 73 -14.39 14.50 -0.58
C GLY A 73 -13.76 14.23 0.79
N TRP A 74 -14.57 14.04 1.85
CA TRP A 74 -14.02 13.73 3.18
C TRP A 74 -13.23 12.40 3.20
N LEU A 75 -13.69 11.40 2.45
CA LEU A 75 -13.04 10.09 2.37
C LEU A 75 -11.73 10.18 1.57
N GLU A 76 -11.73 10.90 0.45
CA GLU A 76 -10.52 11.20 -0.32
C GLU A 76 -9.50 11.98 0.50
N MET A 77 -9.95 12.99 1.26
CA MET A 77 -9.07 13.73 2.16
C MET A 77 -8.47 12.83 3.24
N ALA A 78 -9.26 11.90 3.80
CA ALA A 78 -8.76 10.94 4.76
C ALA A 78 -7.67 10.02 4.17
N VAL A 79 -7.80 9.62 2.90
CA VAL A 79 -6.74 8.90 2.18
C VAL A 79 -5.51 9.79 1.97
N GLY A 80 -5.69 11.05 1.59
CA GLY A 80 -4.59 12.01 1.47
C GLY A 80 -3.80 12.18 2.76
N VAL A 81 -4.49 12.35 3.89
CA VAL A 81 -3.88 12.41 5.24
C VAL A 81 -3.13 11.11 5.57
N MET A 82 -3.72 9.96 5.24
CA MET A 82 -3.08 8.66 5.43
C MET A 82 -1.79 8.53 4.60
N LEU A 83 -1.79 8.97 3.33
CA LEU A 83 -0.60 8.95 2.47
C LEU A 83 0.51 9.85 3.03
N VAL A 84 0.17 11.06 3.49
CA VAL A 84 1.12 11.94 4.18
C VAL A 84 1.72 11.25 5.41
N GLY A 85 0.89 10.58 6.22
CA GLY A 85 1.34 9.81 7.38
C GLY A 85 2.28 8.66 7.01
N LEU A 86 1.94 7.87 5.98
CA LEU A 86 2.75 6.75 5.52
C LEU A 86 4.11 7.21 4.96
N GLY A 87 4.11 8.22 4.09
CA GLY A 87 5.34 8.77 3.52
C GLY A 87 6.19 9.48 4.58
N GLY A 88 5.57 10.23 5.48
CA GLY A 88 6.22 10.88 6.62
C GLY A 88 6.88 9.87 7.55
N HIS A 89 6.25 8.73 7.81
CA HIS A 89 6.84 7.65 8.60
C HIS A 89 8.06 7.02 7.91
N VAL A 90 8.07 6.90 6.58
CA VAL A 90 9.26 6.45 5.82
C VAL A 90 10.41 7.45 5.97
N VAL A 91 10.15 8.74 5.78
CA VAL A 91 11.16 9.81 5.90
C VAL A 91 11.69 9.92 7.33
N TYR A 92 10.80 9.96 8.32
CA TYR A 92 11.16 10.01 9.74
C TYR A 92 12.08 8.86 10.12
N ARG A 93 11.77 7.65 9.65
CA ARG A 93 12.61 6.47 9.88
C ARG A 93 14.01 6.66 9.30
N LEU A 94 14.11 7.10 8.04
CA LEU A 94 15.41 7.33 7.39
C LEU A 94 16.26 8.37 8.12
N ILE A 95 15.64 9.40 8.70
CA ILE A 95 16.32 10.43 9.48
C ILE A 95 16.74 9.90 10.86
N LYS A 96 15.84 9.19 11.57
CA LYS A 96 16.07 8.70 12.94
C LYS A 96 17.08 7.55 12.96
N GLU A 97 17.02 6.63 12.01
CA GLU A 97 17.84 5.41 12.01
C GLU A 97 19.31 5.65 11.64
N ARG A 98 19.76 6.91 11.44
CA ARG A 98 21.16 7.35 11.15
C ARG A 98 22.07 6.18 10.80
N ILE A 99 21.98 5.71 9.56
CA ILE A 99 22.69 4.50 9.14
C ILE A 99 24.19 4.73 9.36
N HIS A 100 24.73 4.17 10.44
CA HIS A 100 26.15 4.20 10.72
C HIS A 100 26.80 3.04 9.96
N PHE A 101 27.69 3.39 9.04
CA PHE A 101 28.48 2.43 8.27
C PHE A 101 29.55 1.82 9.19
N HIS A 102 29.50 0.50 9.42
CA HIS A 102 30.61 -0.22 10.04
C HIS A 102 31.06 -1.36 9.12
N THR A 103 32.36 -1.39 8.83
CA THR A 103 33.03 -2.52 8.19
C THR A 103 33.41 -3.51 9.28
N HIS A 104 32.80 -4.69 9.29
CA HIS A 104 33.29 -5.82 10.08
C HIS A 104 34.08 -6.77 9.19
N ARG A 105 35.21 -7.25 9.70
CA ARG A 105 36.02 -8.31 9.11
C ARG A 105 35.77 -9.55 9.96
N HIS A 106 35.15 -10.59 9.39
CA HIS A 106 35.03 -11.86 10.09
C HIS A 106 36.40 -12.58 10.09
N PRO A 107 36.67 -13.46 11.08
CA PRO A 107 37.91 -14.24 11.16
C PRO A 107 38.17 -15.12 9.92
N ASP A 108 37.12 -15.46 9.17
CA ASP A 108 37.17 -16.27 7.94
C ASP A 108 37.55 -15.48 6.67
N GLY A 109 37.88 -14.19 6.79
CA GLY A 109 38.50 -13.42 5.69
C GLY A 109 37.55 -12.79 4.68
N ASP A 110 36.26 -13.12 4.69
CA ASP A 110 35.28 -12.49 3.81
C ASP A 110 34.80 -11.12 4.34
N MET A 111 34.85 -10.12 3.47
CA MET A 111 34.37 -8.75 3.75
C MET A 111 32.92 -8.61 3.29
N HIS A 112 32.00 -8.45 4.23
CA HIS A 112 30.60 -8.20 3.92
C HIS A 112 30.15 -6.85 4.48
N PHE A 113 29.32 -6.13 3.70
CA PHE A 113 28.86 -4.78 3.99
C PHE A 113 27.45 -4.84 4.58
N HIS A 114 27.27 -4.47 5.85
CA HIS A 114 25.96 -4.46 6.51
C HIS A 114 25.62 -3.06 7.03
N ALA A 115 24.34 -2.71 6.96
CA ALA A 115 23.76 -1.52 7.56
C ALA A 115 22.81 -1.95 8.69
N HIS A 116 23.05 -1.48 9.93
CA HIS A 116 22.14 -1.67 11.06
C HIS A 116 21.94 -0.37 11.85
N SER A 117 20.81 -0.32 12.57
CA SER A 117 20.41 0.77 13.47
C SER A 117 20.66 0.31 14.91
N HIS A 118 21.40 1.10 15.70
CA HIS A 118 21.56 0.89 17.14
C HIS A 118 20.48 1.67 17.89
N GLU A 119 19.32 1.07 18.13
CA GLU A 119 18.43 1.58 19.16
C GLU A 119 18.85 0.97 20.51
N GLY A 120 19.85 1.59 21.17
CA GLY A 120 20.00 1.52 22.63
C GLY A 120 21.02 0.59 23.29
N ASP A 121 22.04 0.05 22.61
CA ASP A 121 23.01 -0.87 23.26
C ASP A 121 24.44 -0.27 23.33
N PRO A 122 25.00 -0.01 24.53
CA PRO A 122 26.35 0.53 24.70
C PRO A 122 27.46 -0.53 24.75
N LEU A 123 27.16 -1.83 24.60
CA LEU A 123 28.15 -2.90 24.78
C LEU A 123 28.50 -3.66 23.49
N ARG A 124 29.80 -3.95 23.35
CA ARG A 124 30.42 -4.71 22.26
C ARG A 124 29.85 -6.13 22.20
N HIS A 125 29.36 -6.53 21.04
CA HIS A 125 28.79 -7.86 20.82
C HIS A 125 29.87 -8.92 20.55
N ASP A 126 29.87 -9.97 21.36
CA ASP A 126 30.38 -11.29 21.01
C ASP A 126 29.17 -12.25 21.01
N ASN A 127 28.88 -12.88 19.87
CA ASN A 127 27.96 -14.02 19.70
C ASN A 127 26.54 -13.97 20.28
N SER A 128 25.73 -12.96 19.93
CA SER A 128 24.27 -13.08 20.10
C SER A 128 23.62 -13.78 18.89
N SER A 129 23.26 -15.05 19.06
CA SER A 129 22.38 -15.78 18.14
C SER A 129 21.03 -15.06 18.01
N HIS A 130 20.73 -14.51 16.84
CA HIS A 130 19.45 -13.85 16.58
C HIS A 130 18.34 -14.89 16.34
N ASP A 131 17.59 -15.24 17.38
CA ASP A 131 16.32 -15.94 17.26
C ASP A 131 15.22 -14.93 16.91
N HIS A 132 14.79 -14.92 15.63
CA HIS A 132 13.69 -14.08 15.18
C HIS A 132 12.38 -14.87 15.18
N GLN A 133 11.57 -14.68 16.23
CA GLN A 133 10.19 -15.14 16.25
C GLN A 133 9.37 -14.41 15.17
N HIS A 134 9.12 -15.09 14.06
CA HIS A 134 8.13 -14.67 13.06
C HIS A 134 6.72 -14.85 13.62
N VAL A 135 6.22 -13.85 14.35
CA VAL A 135 4.82 -13.85 14.78
C VAL A 135 3.93 -13.82 13.55
N LYS A 136 3.22 -14.92 13.29
CA LYS A 136 2.18 -15.11 12.25
C LYS A 136 0.94 -14.20 12.45
N ARG A 137 1.10 -12.96 12.91
CA ARG A 137 -0.03 -12.03 13.12
C ARG A 137 -0.47 -11.44 11.80
N VAL A 138 -1.77 -11.47 11.54
CA VAL A 138 -2.43 -10.78 10.43
C VAL A 138 -1.95 -9.32 10.39
N PRO A 139 -1.53 -8.77 9.22
CA PRO A 139 -1.06 -7.41 9.13
C PRO A 139 -2.24 -6.43 9.19
N VAL A 140 -2.82 -6.24 10.37
CA VAL A 140 -4.04 -5.45 10.60
C VAL A 140 -3.90 -4.04 10.04
N ARG A 141 -2.73 -3.40 10.21
CA ARG A 141 -2.47 -2.07 9.66
C ARG A 141 -2.64 -2.03 8.14
N THR A 142 -2.12 -3.03 7.44
CA THR A 142 -2.20 -3.13 5.99
C THR A 142 -3.63 -3.39 5.51
N LEU A 143 -4.38 -4.21 6.25
CA LEU A 143 -5.80 -4.41 6.00
C LEU A 143 -6.59 -3.10 6.17
N LEU A 144 -6.35 -2.35 7.26
CA LEU A 144 -7.01 -1.06 7.51
C LEU A 144 -6.69 -0.01 6.43
N VAL A 145 -5.43 0.07 5.98
CA VAL A 145 -5.04 0.92 4.84
C VAL A 145 -5.80 0.54 3.57
N GLY A 146 -6.04 -0.76 3.38
CA GLY A 146 -6.83 -1.28 2.27
C GLY A 146 -8.28 -0.86 2.36
N MET A 147 -8.88 -1.03 3.53
CA MET A 147 -10.24 -0.58 3.80
C MET A 147 -10.42 0.93 3.54
N MET A 148 -9.46 1.75 3.97
CA MET A 148 -9.48 3.20 3.71
C MET A 148 -9.47 3.51 2.21
N HIS A 149 -8.59 2.87 1.43
CA HIS A 149 -8.55 3.07 -0.03
C HIS A 149 -9.79 2.53 -0.75
N GLY A 150 -10.38 1.42 -0.29
CA GLY A 150 -11.59 0.88 -0.93
C GLY A 150 -12.82 1.74 -0.69
N LEU A 151 -12.79 2.51 0.40
CA LEU A 151 -13.86 3.41 0.79
C LEU A 151 -13.77 4.78 0.09
N ALA A 152 -12.57 5.27 -0.21
CA ALA A 152 -12.34 6.53 -0.90
C ALA A 152 -12.12 6.36 -2.41
N GLY A 153 -12.83 7.15 -3.24
CA GLY A 153 -12.67 7.26 -4.70
C GLY A 153 -13.10 6.02 -5.52
N SER A 154 -12.67 4.84 -5.10
CA SER A 154 -12.83 3.56 -5.81
C SER A 154 -14.30 3.13 -5.89
N ALA A 155 -15.06 3.30 -4.80
CA ALA A 155 -16.48 2.96 -4.75
C ALA A 155 -17.31 3.86 -5.69
N ALA A 156 -17.00 5.15 -5.76
CA ALA A 156 -17.70 6.10 -6.63
C ALA A 156 -17.48 5.78 -8.11
N LEU A 157 -16.24 5.48 -8.51
CA LEU A 157 -15.90 5.09 -9.88
C LEU A 157 -16.57 3.78 -10.29
N VAL A 158 -16.58 2.78 -9.40
CA VAL A 158 -17.23 1.49 -9.68
C VAL A 158 -18.74 1.65 -9.79
N VAL A 159 -19.37 2.43 -8.91
CA VAL A 159 -20.81 2.72 -8.98
C VAL A 159 -21.16 3.45 -10.28
N LEU A 160 -20.36 4.44 -10.69
CA LEU A 160 -20.57 5.17 -11.95
C LEU A 160 -20.45 4.25 -13.18
N ALA A 161 -19.48 3.33 -13.19
CA ALA A 161 -19.33 2.37 -14.28
C ALA A 161 -20.57 1.45 -14.37
N VAL A 162 -21.09 1.01 -13.22
CA VAL A 162 -22.20 0.06 -13.13
C VAL A 162 -23.57 0.72 -13.34
N SER A 163 -23.75 1.99 -12.99
CA SER A 163 -25.04 2.68 -13.11
C SER A 163 -25.55 2.75 -14.55
N THR A 164 -24.66 2.55 -15.54
CA THR A 164 -25.01 2.48 -16.96
C THR A 164 -25.71 1.18 -17.37
N VAL A 165 -25.59 0.11 -16.57
CA VAL A 165 -26.08 -1.24 -16.90
C VAL A 165 -27.54 -1.46 -16.46
N GLY A 166 -28.03 -0.68 -15.50
CA GLY A 166 -29.45 -0.68 -15.08
C GLY A 166 -29.91 -1.88 -14.24
N ASP A 167 -29.10 -2.95 -14.11
CA ASP A 167 -29.41 -4.13 -13.29
C ASP A 167 -28.50 -4.19 -12.04
N PRO A 168 -29.07 -4.06 -10.82
CA PRO A 168 -28.32 -4.13 -9.56
C PRO A 168 -27.55 -5.44 -9.36
N VAL A 169 -28.07 -6.57 -9.84
CA VAL A 169 -27.42 -7.89 -9.68
C VAL A 169 -26.14 -7.95 -10.51
N ILE A 170 -26.21 -7.48 -11.75
CA ILE A 170 -25.03 -7.38 -12.63
C ILE A 170 -24.00 -6.43 -12.00
N GLY A 171 -24.46 -5.36 -11.37
CA GLY A 171 -23.62 -4.45 -10.62
C GLY A 171 -22.85 -5.08 -9.48
N VAL A 172 -23.53 -5.85 -8.62
CA VAL A 172 -22.87 -6.57 -7.51
C VAL A 172 -21.86 -7.59 -8.03
N ILE A 173 -22.19 -8.31 -9.10
CA ILE A 173 -21.25 -9.23 -9.77
C ILE A 173 -20.03 -8.46 -10.28
N TYR A 174 -20.23 -7.30 -10.91
CA TYR A 174 -19.13 -6.46 -11.38
C TYR A 174 -18.23 -5.99 -10.23
N VAL A 175 -18.80 -5.51 -9.12
CA VAL A 175 -18.05 -5.12 -7.91
C VAL A 175 -17.22 -6.30 -7.37
N ALA A 176 -17.78 -7.52 -7.36
CA ALA A 176 -17.06 -8.71 -6.90
C ALA A 176 -15.85 -9.03 -7.78
N LEU A 177 -16.04 -8.96 -9.10
CA LEU A 177 -14.98 -9.24 -10.08
C LEU A 177 -13.92 -8.15 -10.09
N PHE A 178 -14.32 -6.89 -9.95
CA PHE A 178 -13.44 -5.76 -9.73
C PHE A 178 -12.61 -5.99 -8.47
N GLY A 179 -13.23 -6.30 -7.32
CA GLY A 179 -12.53 -6.56 -6.07
C GLY A 179 -11.52 -7.71 -6.16
N MET A 180 -11.89 -8.80 -6.85
CA MET A 180 -10.96 -9.91 -7.11
C MET A 180 -9.79 -9.49 -8.01
N GLY A 181 -10.07 -8.68 -9.05
CA GLY A 181 -9.07 -8.08 -9.92
C GLY A 181 -8.11 -7.18 -9.15
N SER A 182 -8.63 -6.35 -8.24
CA SER A 182 -7.82 -5.48 -7.38
C SER A 182 -6.96 -6.27 -6.41
N ILE A 183 -7.46 -7.33 -5.78
CA ILE A 183 -6.63 -8.21 -4.93
C ILE A 183 -5.46 -8.77 -5.74
N LEU A 184 -5.73 -9.28 -6.93
CA LEU A 184 -4.69 -9.84 -7.80
C LEU A 184 -3.70 -8.75 -8.26
N GLY A 185 -4.19 -7.60 -8.71
CA GLY A 185 -3.40 -6.46 -9.13
C GLY A 185 -2.49 -5.94 -8.01
N MET A 186 -3.02 -5.79 -6.80
CA MET A 186 -2.27 -5.34 -5.63
C MET A 186 -1.21 -6.37 -5.19
N ALA A 187 -1.50 -7.67 -5.29
CA ALA A 187 -0.52 -8.72 -5.01
C ALA A 187 0.62 -8.72 -6.04
N ILE A 188 0.29 -8.57 -7.33
CA ILE A 188 1.26 -8.47 -8.42
C ILE A 188 2.11 -7.21 -8.28
N LEU A 189 1.48 -6.05 -8.05
CA LEU A 189 2.18 -4.79 -7.84
C LEU A 189 3.14 -4.88 -6.64
N SER A 190 2.70 -5.49 -5.54
CA SER A 190 3.56 -5.72 -4.37
C SER A 190 4.79 -6.56 -4.73
N ALA A 191 4.64 -7.58 -5.57
CA ALA A 191 5.77 -8.38 -6.06
C ALA A 191 6.69 -7.58 -6.99
N ILE A 192 6.12 -6.77 -7.89
CA ILE A 192 6.88 -5.93 -8.83
C ILE A 192 7.73 -4.90 -8.07
N VAL A 193 7.15 -4.23 -7.07
CA VAL A 193 7.85 -3.24 -6.23
C VAL A 193 8.85 -3.91 -5.28
N ALA A 194 8.56 -5.13 -4.82
CA ALA A 194 9.42 -5.90 -3.93
C ALA A 194 10.79 -6.25 -4.53
N VAL A 195 10.83 -6.60 -5.81
CA VAL A 195 12.06 -7.04 -6.49
C VAL A 195 13.17 -5.96 -6.48
N PRO A 196 12.94 -4.73 -6.98
CA PRO A 196 13.97 -3.69 -6.99
C PRO A 196 14.38 -3.25 -5.57
N LEU A 197 13.44 -3.18 -4.63
CA LEU A 197 13.74 -2.85 -3.22
C LEU A 197 14.62 -3.94 -2.56
N GLY A 198 14.28 -5.22 -2.77
CA GLY A 198 15.03 -6.34 -2.22
C GLY A 198 16.44 -6.47 -2.80
N LEU A 199 16.60 -6.23 -4.11
CA LEU A 199 17.92 -6.24 -4.78
C LEU A 199 18.76 -5.05 -4.33
N SER A 200 18.19 -3.85 -4.29
CA SER A 200 18.90 -2.63 -3.86
C SER A 200 19.39 -2.75 -2.42
N ALA A 201 18.56 -3.31 -1.52
CA ALA A 201 18.94 -3.56 -0.13
C ALA A 201 20.12 -4.52 0.04
N ARG A 202 20.34 -5.45 -0.91
CA ARG A 202 21.44 -6.41 -0.87
C ARG A 202 22.76 -5.89 -1.42
N PHE A 203 22.72 -5.03 -2.43
CA PHE A 203 23.93 -4.64 -3.18
C PHE A 203 24.34 -3.17 -2.99
N LEU A 204 23.39 -2.26 -2.76
CA LEU A 204 23.64 -0.81 -2.78
C LEU A 204 22.81 -0.10 -1.71
N THR A 205 23.29 -0.13 -0.46
CA THR A 205 22.60 0.48 0.69
C THR A 205 22.29 1.97 0.49
N TRP A 206 23.18 2.73 -0.15
CA TRP A 206 22.93 4.15 -0.49
C TRP A 206 21.80 4.32 -1.51
N ALA A 207 21.77 3.50 -2.57
CA ALA A 207 20.71 3.54 -3.58
C ALA A 207 19.35 3.14 -2.96
N ASN A 208 19.34 2.17 -2.04
CA ASN A 208 18.14 1.76 -1.32
C ASN A 208 17.62 2.90 -0.43
N CYS A 209 18.51 3.63 0.25
CA CYS A 209 18.12 4.80 1.05
C CYS A 209 17.57 5.93 0.20
N GLY A 210 18.21 6.22 -0.94
CA GLY A 210 17.73 7.20 -1.91
C GLY A 210 16.35 6.81 -2.46
N LEU A 211 16.16 5.55 -2.82
CA LEU A 211 14.89 5.01 -3.32
C LEU A 211 13.78 5.09 -2.27
N GLN A 212 14.04 4.68 -1.02
CA GLN A 212 13.08 4.79 0.07
C GLN A 212 12.75 6.25 0.40
N GLY A 213 13.74 7.14 0.38
CA GLY A 213 13.55 8.58 0.56
C GLY A 213 12.67 9.16 -0.54
N GLY A 214 12.95 8.80 -1.79
CA GLY A 214 12.14 9.18 -2.95
C GLY A 214 10.70 8.70 -2.84
N ILE A 215 10.48 7.43 -2.47
CA ILE A 215 9.14 6.86 -2.22
C ILE A 215 8.42 7.66 -1.12
N GLY A 216 9.10 7.95 -0.01
CA GLY A 216 8.54 8.72 1.10
C GLY A 216 8.09 10.12 0.68
N VAL A 217 8.96 10.87 0.01
CA VAL A 217 8.67 12.23 -0.49
C VAL A 217 7.55 12.21 -1.53
N PHE A 218 7.58 11.27 -2.47
CA PHE A 218 6.55 11.10 -3.49
C PHE A 218 5.19 10.80 -2.86
N THR A 219 5.14 9.91 -1.86
CA THR A 219 3.92 9.55 -1.14
C THR A 219 3.35 10.76 -0.36
N ILE A 220 4.21 11.55 0.29
CA ILE A 220 3.80 12.80 0.95
C ILE A 220 3.23 13.79 -0.07
N GLY A 221 3.91 13.96 -1.20
CA GLY A 221 3.49 14.88 -2.27
C GLY A 221 2.11 14.53 -2.82
N LEU A 222 1.87 13.25 -3.15
CA LEU A 222 0.55 12.79 -3.59
C LEU A 222 -0.52 12.98 -2.52
N GLY A 223 -0.21 12.67 -1.26
CA GLY A 223 -1.14 12.88 -0.15
C GLY A 223 -1.51 14.35 0.04
N ALA A 224 -0.52 15.25 -0.04
CA ALA A 224 -0.74 16.69 0.07
C ALA A 224 -1.60 17.23 -1.09
N VAL A 225 -1.31 16.82 -2.33
CA VAL A 225 -2.11 17.16 -3.51
C VAL A 225 -3.55 16.66 -3.35
N GLY A 226 -3.74 15.41 -2.91
CA GLY A 226 -5.05 14.84 -2.63
C GLY A 226 -5.83 15.65 -1.59
N ILE A 227 -5.20 16.01 -0.47
CA ILE A 227 -5.82 16.87 0.57
C ILE A 227 -6.26 18.21 -0.02
N THR A 228 -5.41 18.87 -0.82
CA THR A 228 -5.77 20.18 -1.39
C THR A 228 -6.93 20.09 -2.38
N HIS A 229 -6.97 19.05 -3.22
CA HIS A 229 -8.08 18.83 -4.15
C HIS A 229 -9.39 18.53 -3.41
N SER A 230 -9.34 17.67 -2.40
CA SER A 230 -10.52 17.32 -1.61
C SER A 230 -11.02 18.50 -0.76
N ALA A 231 -10.13 19.32 -0.21
CA ALA A 231 -10.50 20.52 0.54
C ALA A 231 -11.29 21.51 -0.34
N GLN A 232 -10.81 21.76 -1.56
CA GLN A 232 -11.50 22.60 -2.54
C GLN A 232 -12.88 22.03 -2.91
N ALA A 233 -12.99 20.71 -3.08
CA ALA A 233 -14.24 20.04 -3.40
C ALA A 233 -15.29 20.14 -2.27
N ILE A 234 -14.84 20.21 -1.01
CA ILE A 234 -15.71 20.35 0.18
C ILE A 234 -16.01 21.83 0.51
N GLY A 235 -15.32 22.78 -0.14
CA GLY A 235 -15.55 24.21 0.03
C GLY A 235 -14.66 24.88 1.09
N PHE A 236 -13.48 24.33 1.36
CA PHE A 236 -12.43 24.91 2.22
C PHE A 236 -11.27 25.49 1.41
#